data_AF-A0A3M2F5K3-F1
#
_entry.id   AF-A0A3M2F5K3-F1
#
_cell.length_a   1.000
_cell.length_b   1.000
_cell.length_c   1.000
_cell.angle_alpha   90.00
_cell.angle_beta   90.00
_cell.angle_gamma   90.00
#
_symmetry.space_group_name_H-M   'P 1'
#
loop_
_entity.id
_entity.type
_entity.pdbx_description
1 polymer ?
#
loop_
_entity_poly.entity_id
_entity_poly.type
_entity_poly.pdbx_seq_one_letter_code
_entity_poly.pdbx_strand_id
1 'polypeptide(L)'
;MAHLLVAFGSLLDRGEGGFMMRKGFRAVLLSLILLLFVDSFASVLYVGARTLVEDAVRSSTTNVAATAAALLRLSGRKALEDLVRDGVADEVFLVDGADRILYSSDPAVAVGRKREVLLTDRAEMEEARKNGRAAGYPFRGGERYLQRSYVSLDEEGTLLGVSAPVPVFSELDRLERIYWIWLVLSAALALGIAWLYFRALRMIERERERAEQGRRYETISRMAATVAHEIRNPLNIISATIELRRKRMKRGGDAENSRREEEEVLADLAEEVARLEGVVRDFLDLTREMQLVFSQVDVNSVVEEVVAGLRKRMKIGHLPRCSIELNLKREAGEMEGDERRLFQMLSNLIING
;
A
#
# COMPACT_ATOMS: atom_id res chain seq x y z
N MET A 1 5.68 -16.10 2.25
CA MET A 1 5.37 -15.98 0.81
C MET A 1 3.96 -16.48 0.49
N ALA A 2 3.63 -17.77 0.64
CA ALA A 2 2.31 -18.32 0.26
C ALA A 2 1.11 -17.71 1.02
N HIS A 3 1.24 -17.45 2.33
CA HIS A 3 0.16 -16.83 3.12
C HIS A 3 -0.09 -15.35 2.78
N LEU A 4 0.93 -14.62 2.32
CA LEU A 4 0.82 -13.22 1.89
C LEU A 4 0.09 -13.11 0.53
N LEU A 5 0.31 -14.08 -0.36
CA LEU A 5 -0.38 -14.19 -1.65
C LEU A 5 -1.87 -14.54 -1.49
N VAL A 6 -2.21 -15.42 -0.54
CA VAL A 6 -3.62 -15.81 -0.27
C VAL A 6 -4.40 -14.70 0.45
N ALA A 7 -3.78 -14.04 1.44
CA ALA A 7 -4.41 -12.94 2.15
C ALA A 7 -4.64 -11.68 1.28
N PHE A 8 -3.81 -11.45 0.26
CA PHE A 8 -4.02 -10.36 -0.70
C PHE A 8 -4.97 -10.73 -1.85
N GLY A 9 -5.10 -12.01 -2.17
CA GLY A 9 -6.08 -12.50 -3.15
C GLY A 9 -7.53 -12.22 -2.74
N SER A 10 -7.84 -12.29 -1.45
CA SER A 10 -9.18 -12.00 -0.92
C SER A 10 -9.52 -10.50 -0.88
N LEU A 11 -8.50 -9.63 -0.78
CA LEU A 11 -8.64 -8.17 -0.89
C LEU A 11 -8.94 -7.70 -2.32
N LEU A 12 -8.46 -8.46 -3.33
CA LEU A 12 -8.68 -8.18 -4.75
C LEU A 12 -10.11 -8.47 -5.23
N ASP A 13 -10.85 -9.32 -4.52
CA ASP A 13 -12.18 -9.76 -4.96
C ASP A 13 -13.31 -8.88 -4.43
N ARG A 14 -13.07 -8.15 -3.32
CA ARG A 14 -14.08 -7.28 -2.68
C ARG A 14 -14.21 -5.87 -3.26
N GLY A 15 -13.40 -5.48 -4.25
CA GLY A 15 -13.47 -4.16 -4.87
C GLY A 15 -14.16 -4.18 -6.23
N GLU A 16 -15.22 -3.37 -6.39
CA GLU A 16 -15.94 -3.07 -7.64
C GLU A 16 -15.09 -2.26 -8.66
N GLY A 17 -13.80 -2.55 -8.76
CA GLY A 17 -12.90 -1.98 -9.75
C GLY A 17 -13.02 -2.72 -11.08
N GLY A 18 -13.43 -1.99 -12.13
CA GLY A 18 -13.61 -2.53 -13.49
C GLY A 18 -12.41 -3.33 -14.02
N PHE A 19 -12.70 -4.30 -14.89
CA PHE A 19 -11.78 -5.32 -15.43
C PHE A 19 -10.38 -4.82 -15.86
N MET A 20 -10.27 -3.59 -16.39
CA MET A 20 -8.97 -2.98 -16.76
C MET A 20 -8.10 -2.59 -15.54
N MET A 21 -8.69 -2.10 -14.44
CA MET A 21 -7.94 -1.81 -13.21
C MET A 21 -7.36 -3.09 -12.60
N ARG A 22 -8.12 -4.19 -12.63
CA ARG A 22 -7.65 -5.49 -12.11
C ARG A 22 -6.44 -6.02 -12.90
N LYS A 23 -6.37 -5.82 -14.22
CA LYS A 23 -5.21 -6.23 -15.04
C LYS A 23 -3.98 -5.34 -14.79
N GLY A 24 -4.16 -4.01 -14.72
CA GLY A 24 -3.07 -3.07 -14.45
C GLY A 24 -2.45 -3.28 -13.07
N PHE A 25 -3.28 -3.45 -12.04
CA PHE A 25 -2.80 -3.76 -10.69
C PHE A 25 -2.01 -5.07 -10.63
N ARG A 26 -2.53 -6.15 -11.25
CA ARG A 26 -1.85 -7.45 -11.31
C ARG A 26 -0.48 -7.33 -11.98
N ALA A 27 -0.36 -6.58 -13.08
CA ALA A 27 0.91 -6.38 -13.78
C ALA A 27 1.94 -5.64 -12.92
N VAL A 28 1.54 -4.56 -12.24
CA VAL A 28 2.42 -3.83 -11.32
C VAL A 28 2.85 -4.71 -10.14
N LEU A 29 1.91 -5.45 -9.56
CA LEU A 29 2.19 -6.35 -8.46
C LEU A 29 3.17 -7.47 -8.86
N LEU A 30 2.95 -8.09 -10.03
CA LEU A 30 3.86 -9.10 -10.60
C LEU A 30 5.27 -8.53 -10.81
N SER A 31 5.37 -7.28 -11.27
CA SER A 31 6.65 -6.60 -11.48
C SER A 31 7.39 -6.37 -10.16
N LEU A 32 6.68 -5.94 -9.10
CA LEU A 32 7.25 -5.76 -7.77
C LEU A 32 7.68 -7.09 -7.13
N ILE A 33 6.88 -8.15 -7.29
CA ILE A 33 7.23 -9.49 -6.81
C ILE A 33 8.47 -10.02 -7.53
N LEU A 34 8.55 -9.84 -8.85
CA LEU A 34 9.72 -10.25 -9.64
C LEU A 34 10.98 -9.51 -9.18
N LEU A 35 10.88 -8.20 -8.94
CA LEU A 35 11.98 -7.39 -8.43
C LEU A 35 12.46 -7.89 -7.05
N LEU A 36 11.53 -8.11 -6.11
CA LEU A 36 11.85 -8.69 -4.80
C LEU A 36 12.49 -10.09 -4.90
N PHE A 37 12.06 -10.90 -5.86
CA PHE A 37 12.65 -12.21 -6.11
C PHE A 37 14.09 -12.10 -6.61
N VAL A 38 14.36 -11.18 -7.54
CA VAL A 38 15.71 -10.90 -8.03
C VAL A 38 16.61 -10.40 -6.89
N ASP A 39 16.10 -9.48 -6.06
CA ASP A 39 16.77 -8.99 -4.85
C ASP A 39 17.14 -10.13 -3.92
N SER A 40 16.16 -10.96 -3.53
CA SER A 40 16.38 -12.10 -2.65
C SER A 40 17.38 -13.10 -3.23
N PHE A 41 17.32 -13.38 -4.53
CA PHE A 41 18.22 -14.32 -5.19
C PHE A 41 19.66 -13.78 -5.20
N ALA A 42 19.84 -12.49 -5.53
CA ALA A 42 21.14 -11.83 -5.48
C ALA A 42 21.73 -11.82 -4.06
N SER A 43 20.91 -11.59 -3.04
CA SER A 43 21.33 -11.67 -1.62
C SER A 43 21.87 -13.05 -1.27
N VAL A 44 21.15 -14.10 -1.65
CA VAL A 44 21.55 -15.49 -1.36
C VAL A 44 22.87 -15.83 -2.05
N LEU A 45 23.02 -15.45 -3.32
CA LEU A 45 24.26 -15.66 -4.06
C LEU A 45 25.44 -14.89 -3.44
N TYR A 46 25.23 -13.63 -3.05
CA TYR A 46 26.27 -12.81 -2.41
C TYR A 46 26.72 -13.41 -1.09
N VAL A 47 25.78 -13.78 -0.21
CA VAL A 47 26.11 -14.39 1.09
C VAL A 47 26.82 -15.72 0.89
N GLY A 48 26.33 -16.58 0.00
CA GLY A 48 26.95 -17.88 -0.27
C GLY A 48 28.36 -17.76 -0.85
N ALA A 49 28.58 -16.82 -1.79
CA ALA A 49 29.90 -16.57 -2.34
C ALA A 49 30.87 -16.03 -1.27
N ARG A 50 30.41 -15.09 -0.44
CA ARG A 50 31.21 -14.53 0.66
C ARG A 50 31.63 -15.61 1.66
N THR A 51 30.71 -16.44 2.11
CA THR A 51 31.02 -17.51 3.08
C THR A 51 32.03 -18.51 2.52
N LEU A 52 31.88 -18.92 1.25
CA LEU A 52 32.82 -19.84 0.60
C LEU A 52 34.24 -19.25 0.50
N VAL A 53 34.33 -17.97 0.18
CA VAL A 53 35.61 -17.27 0.10
C VAL A 53 36.25 -17.11 1.47
N GLU A 54 35.47 -16.72 2.49
CA GLU A 54 35.95 -16.59 3.88
C GLU A 54 36.51 -17.93 4.39
N ASP A 55 35.81 -19.03 4.15
CA ASP A 55 36.26 -20.38 4.53
C ASP A 55 37.52 -20.82 3.75
N ALA A 56 37.56 -20.57 2.44
CA ALA A 56 38.71 -20.89 1.62
C ALA A 56 39.96 -20.11 2.04
N VAL A 57 39.81 -18.82 2.34
CA VAL A 57 40.91 -17.98 2.81
C VAL A 57 41.37 -18.42 4.20
N ARG A 58 40.46 -18.70 5.13
CA ARG A 58 40.77 -19.26 6.45
C ARG A 58 41.52 -20.59 6.35
N SER A 59 41.11 -21.46 5.44
CA SER A 59 41.83 -22.73 5.20
C SER A 59 43.22 -22.49 4.61
N SER A 60 43.34 -21.56 3.66
CA SER A 60 44.63 -21.21 3.05
C SER A 60 45.63 -20.65 4.07
N THR A 61 45.21 -19.70 4.90
CA THR A 61 46.10 -19.05 5.88
C THR A 61 46.51 -19.97 7.03
N THR A 62 45.60 -20.84 7.50
CA THR A 62 45.96 -21.90 8.45
C THR A 62 46.93 -22.93 7.86
N ASN A 63 46.82 -23.26 6.58
CA ASN A 63 47.78 -24.13 5.90
C ASN A 63 49.15 -23.46 5.77
N VAL A 64 49.21 -22.16 5.43
CA VAL A 64 50.47 -21.39 5.41
C VAL A 64 51.14 -21.42 6.80
N ALA A 65 50.37 -21.21 7.87
CA ALA A 65 50.89 -21.29 9.23
C ALA A 65 51.41 -22.70 9.58
N ALA A 66 50.72 -23.75 9.14
CA ALA A 66 51.16 -25.13 9.37
C ALA A 66 52.46 -25.46 8.61
N THR A 67 52.58 -24.97 7.36
CA THR A 67 53.82 -25.07 6.57
C THR A 67 54.96 -24.31 7.23
N ALA A 68 54.71 -23.11 7.75
CA ALA A 68 55.71 -22.34 8.49
C ALA A 68 56.19 -23.09 9.75
N ALA A 69 55.27 -23.72 10.49
CA ALA A 69 55.62 -24.56 11.65
C ALA A 69 56.49 -25.77 11.26
N ALA A 70 56.18 -26.44 10.14
CA ALA A 70 56.99 -27.55 9.63
C ALA A 70 58.40 -27.07 9.18
N LEU A 71 58.48 -25.93 8.50
CA LEU A 71 59.75 -25.33 8.08
C LEU A 71 60.62 -24.92 9.27
N LEU A 72 60.02 -24.36 10.32
CA LEU A 72 60.73 -24.03 11.55
C LEU A 72 61.37 -25.27 12.18
N ARG A 73 60.66 -26.41 12.20
CA ARG A 73 61.18 -27.69 12.74
C ARG A 73 62.33 -28.27 11.90
N LEU A 74 62.28 -28.11 10.57
CA LEU A 74 63.26 -28.70 9.66
C LEU A 74 64.49 -27.84 9.40
N SER A 75 64.31 -26.53 9.28
CA SER A 75 65.32 -25.59 8.77
C SER A 75 65.59 -24.41 9.72
N GLY A 76 64.93 -24.38 10.88
CA GLY A 76 65.11 -23.34 11.88
C GLY A 76 64.57 -21.97 11.44
N ARG A 77 65.02 -20.92 12.12
CA ARG A 77 64.46 -19.56 11.99
C ARG A 77 64.68 -18.93 10.61
N LYS A 78 65.76 -19.29 9.92
CA LYS A 78 66.09 -18.73 8.60
C LYS A 78 64.97 -18.99 7.57
N ALA A 79 64.31 -20.15 7.66
CA ALA A 79 63.18 -20.47 6.78
C ALA A 79 61.94 -19.60 7.06
N LEU A 80 61.76 -19.10 8.29
CA LEU A 80 60.69 -18.15 8.60
C LEU A 80 60.99 -16.76 8.03
N GLU A 81 62.26 -16.34 8.06
CA GLU A 81 62.70 -15.09 7.43
C GLU A 81 62.53 -15.14 5.91
N ASP A 82 62.80 -16.30 5.29
CA ASP A 82 62.57 -16.51 3.85
C ASP A 82 61.08 -16.39 3.49
N LEU A 83 60.15 -16.91 4.31
CA LEU A 83 58.69 -16.75 4.09
C LEU A 83 58.25 -15.28 4.09
N VAL A 84 58.83 -14.46 4.96
CA VAL A 84 58.54 -13.02 5.03
C VAL A 84 59.17 -12.29 3.86
N ARG A 85 60.43 -12.62 3.54
CA ARG A 85 61.15 -12.01 2.40
C ARG A 85 60.45 -12.30 1.06
N ASP A 86 59.92 -13.50 0.89
CA ASP A 86 59.25 -13.94 -0.34
C ASP A 86 57.79 -13.44 -0.40
N GLY A 87 57.30 -12.75 0.64
CA GLY A 87 55.97 -12.13 0.69
C GLY A 87 54.83 -13.12 0.94
N VAL A 88 55.14 -14.36 1.33
CA VAL A 88 54.15 -15.38 1.70
C VAL A 88 53.50 -15.04 3.06
N ALA A 89 54.30 -14.48 3.97
CA ALA A 89 53.85 -13.91 5.23
C ALA A 89 54.27 -12.44 5.32
N ASP A 90 53.45 -11.63 5.98
CA ASP A 90 53.75 -10.24 6.32
C ASP A 90 54.52 -10.17 7.65
N GLU A 91 54.12 -11.00 8.61
CA GLU A 91 54.79 -11.14 9.91
C GLU A 91 54.74 -12.60 10.38
N VAL A 92 55.83 -13.08 10.98
CA VAL A 92 55.87 -14.37 11.69
C VAL A 92 56.39 -14.14 13.09
N PHE A 93 55.71 -14.67 14.11
CA PHE A 93 56.10 -14.51 15.50
C PHE A 93 55.82 -15.76 16.33
N LEU A 94 56.58 -15.94 17.41
CA LEU A 94 56.42 -17.01 18.39
C LEU A 94 55.90 -16.44 19.70
N VAL A 95 54.99 -17.16 20.34
CA VAL A 95 54.39 -16.77 21.61
C VAL A 95 54.41 -17.94 22.59
N ASP A 96 54.79 -17.70 23.84
CA ASP A 96 54.75 -18.71 24.90
C ASP A 96 53.32 -18.95 25.43
N GLY A 97 53.18 -19.92 26.35
CA GLY A 97 51.90 -20.20 27.04
C GLY A 97 51.37 -19.03 27.90
N ALA A 98 52.18 -18.01 28.17
CA ALA A 98 51.79 -16.81 28.91
C ALA A 98 51.50 -15.60 27.99
N ASP A 99 51.37 -15.82 26.68
CA ASP A 99 51.14 -14.82 25.64
C ASP A 99 52.30 -13.80 25.46
N ARG A 100 53.53 -14.16 25.84
CA ARG A 100 54.72 -13.33 25.64
C ARG A 100 55.40 -13.69 24.33
N ILE A 101 55.85 -12.68 23.60
CA ILE A 101 56.53 -12.88 22.32
C ILE A 101 57.94 -13.43 22.57
N LEU A 102 58.24 -14.60 22.01
CA LEU A 102 59.58 -15.22 22.03
C LEU A 102 60.42 -14.81 20.82
N TYR A 103 59.76 -14.48 19.71
CA TYR A 103 60.37 -14.08 18.44
C TYR A 103 59.35 -13.29 17.61
N SER A 104 59.78 -12.30 16.85
CA SER A 104 59.01 -11.71 15.75
C SER A 104 59.96 -11.37 14.60
N SER A 105 59.48 -11.53 13.36
CA SER A 105 60.14 -11.02 12.17
C SER A 105 60.00 -9.51 12.02
N ASP A 106 59.06 -8.88 12.72
CA ASP A 106 58.90 -7.42 12.75
C ASP A 106 59.86 -6.83 13.81
N PRO A 107 60.88 -6.04 13.39
CA PRO A 107 61.85 -5.46 14.30
C PRO A 107 61.24 -4.42 15.26
N ALA A 108 60.04 -3.90 14.99
CA ALA A 108 59.34 -2.98 15.89
C ALA A 108 58.73 -3.68 17.11
N VAL A 109 58.66 -5.01 17.11
CA VAL A 109 57.99 -5.79 18.16
C VAL A 109 58.97 -6.19 19.28
N ALA A 110 58.67 -5.76 20.51
CA ALA A 110 59.49 -6.06 21.67
C ALA A 110 59.30 -7.51 22.16
N VAL A 111 60.36 -8.31 22.10
CA VAL A 111 60.44 -9.68 22.64
C VAL A 111 60.32 -9.66 24.18
N GLY A 112 59.67 -10.67 24.76
CA GLY A 112 59.49 -10.88 26.19
C GLY A 112 58.30 -10.13 26.81
N ARG A 113 57.61 -9.30 26.04
CA ARG A 113 56.38 -8.59 26.45
C ARG A 113 55.14 -9.22 25.82
N LYS A 114 54.00 -9.06 26.48
CA LYS A 114 52.69 -9.33 25.86
C LYS A 114 52.42 -8.21 24.83
N ARG A 115 51.92 -8.58 23.65
CA ARG A 115 51.52 -7.61 22.62
C ARG A 115 50.03 -7.34 22.78
N GLU A 116 49.66 -6.09 23.02
CA GLU A 116 48.25 -5.69 23.19
C GLU A 116 47.39 -6.07 21.99
N VAL A 117 47.95 -6.00 20.79
CA VAL A 117 47.28 -6.40 19.54
C VAL A 117 46.93 -7.90 19.51
N LEU A 118 47.58 -8.75 20.31
CA LEU A 118 47.23 -10.18 20.41
C LEU A 118 46.06 -10.43 21.37
N LEU A 119 45.63 -9.44 22.16
CA LEU A 119 44.47 -9.57 23.04
C LEU A 119 43.17 -9.74 22.24
N THR A 120 43.09 -9.21 21.01
CA THR A 120 41.94 -9.38 20.12
C THR A 120 41.81 -10.79 19.57
N ASP A 121 42.93 -11.52 19.50
CA ASP A 121 43.01 -12.85 18.90
C ASP A 121 43.07 -13.95 19.98
N ARG A 122 42.76 -13.60 21.24
CA ARG A 122 42.92 -14.52 22.38
C ARG A 122 42.07 -15.78 22.25
N ALA A 123 40.86 -15.65 21.71
CA ALA A 123 39.97 -16.79 21.51
C ALA A 123 40.58 -17.78 20.50
N GLU A 124 41.16 -17.27 19.42
CA GLU A 124 41.79 -18.07 18.36
C GLU A 124 43.13 -18.65 18.83
N MET A 125 43.89 -17.94 19.65
CA MET A 125 45.09 -18.50 20.29
C MET A 125 44.74 -19.66 21.23
N GLU A 126 43.69 -19.52 22.04
CA GLU A 126 43.20 -20.61 22.90
C GLU A 126 42.65 -21.78 22.07
N GLU A 127 41.97 -21.51 20.96
CA GLU A 127 41.52 -22.52 20.02
C GLU A 127 42.71 -23.25 19.38
N ALA A 128 43.76 -22.54 18.95
CA ALA A 128 44.95 -23.14 18.37
C ALA A 128 45.70 -24.03 19.36
N ARG A 129 45.76 -23.65 20.64
CA ARG A 129 46.34 -24.49 21.70
C ARG A 129 45.56 -25.79 21.91
N LYS A 130 44.21 -25.74 21.80
CA LYS A 130 43.35 -26.91 21.99
C LYS A 130 43.26 -27.82 20.76
N ASN A 131 43.11 -27.21 19.58
CA ASN A 131 42.80 -27.88 18.32
C ASN A 131 44.02 -27.98 17.37
N GLY A 132 45.19 -27.51 17.82
CA GLY A 132 46.45 -27.52 17.08
C GLY A 132 46.62 -26.36 16.09
N ARG A 133 45.52 -25.76 15.59
CA ARG A 133 45.55 -24.60 14.70
C ARG A 133 44.26 -23.78 14.75
N ALA A 134 44.36 -22.48 14.50
CA ALA A 134 43.22 -21.58 14.35
C ALA A 134 43.58 -20.37 13.47
N ALA A 135 42.57 -19.63 13.03
CA ALA A 135 42.75 -18.39 12.27
C ALA A 135 41.80 -17.29 12.76
N GLY A 136 42.38 -16.13 13.03
CA GLY A 136 41.67 -14.91 13.39
C GLY A 136 40.87 -14.33 12.24
N TYR A 137 40.15 -13.26 12.55
CA TYR A 137 39.44 -12.49 11.55
C TYR A 137 40.42 -11.67 10.69
N PRO A 138 40.14 -11.49 9.39
CA PRO A 138 40.86 -10.56 8.55
C PRO A 138 40.80 -9.13 9.12
N PHE A 139 41.92 -8.43 9.09
CA PHE A 139 42.04 -7.05 9.54
C PHE A 139 42.85 -6.24 8.55
N ARG A 140 42.72 -4.92 8.64
CA ARG A 140 43.45 -4.00 7.75
C ARG A 140 44.83 -3.68 8.34
N GLY A 141 45.89 -4.13 7.68
CA GLY A 141 47.28 -3.80 7.99
C GLY A 141 47.82 -2.82 6.95
N GLY A 142 47.78 -1.52 7.25
CA GLY A 142 48.11 -0.49 6.27
C GLY A 142 47.13 -0.48 5.09
N GLU A 143 47.63 -0.68 3.88
CA GLU A 143 46.80 -0.69 2.66
C GLU A 143 46.23 -2.06 2.29
N ARG A 144 46.65 -3.13 2.97
CA ARG A 144 46.27 -4.51 2.63
C ARG A 144 45.44 -5.15 3.74
N TYR A 145 44.65 -6.14 3.35
CA TYR A 145 44.03 -7.04 4.31
C TYR A 145 45.01 -8.15 4.67
N LEU A 146 45.14 -8.40 5.96
CA LEU A 146 45.96 -9.46 6.54
C LEU A 146 45.05 -10.37 7.37
N GLN A 147 45.41 -11.64 7.47
CA GLN A 147 44.79 -12.56 8.40
C GLN A 147 45.87 -13.25 9.21
N ARG A 148 45.71 -13.22 10.54
CA ARG A 148 46.58 -13.93 11.46
C ARG A 148 46.09 -15.34 11.69
N SER A 149 47.01 -16.29 11.62
CA SER A 149 46.77 -17.71 11.88
C SER A 149 47.78 -18.22 12.90
N TYR A 150 47.33 -19.15 13.73
CA TYR A 150 48.07 -19.67 14.87
C TYR A 150 48.18 -21.18 14.78
N VAL A 151 49.36 -21.72 15.06
CA VAL A 151 49.63 -23.17 15.09
C VAL A 151 50.40 -23.52 16.36
N SER A 152 49.96 -24.57 17.06
CA SER A 152 50.66 -25.09 18.23
C SER A 152 51.94 -25.82 17.83
N LEU A 153 53.05 -25.48 18.46
CA LEU A 153 54.35 -26.09 18.18
C LEU A 153 54.68 -27.25 19.12
N ASP A 154 54.18 -27.21 20.34
CA ASP A 154 54.43 -28.17 21.41
C ASP A 154 53.19 -28.35 22.30
N GLU A 155 53.29 -29.26 23.28
CA GLU A 155 52.28 -29.48 24.32
C GLU A 155 52.37 -28.45 25.45
N GLU A 156 53.45 -27.66 25.50
CA GLU A 156 53.67 -26.59 26.49
C GLU A 156 52.87 -25.31 26.16
N GLY A 157 52.23 -25.27 24.98
CA GLY A 157 51.33 -24.21 24.56
C GLY A 157 52.00 -23.07 23.79
N THR A 158 53.20 -23.31 23.25
CA THR A 158 53.90 -22.37 22.37
C THR A 158 53.19 -22.29 21.02
N LEU A 159 52.88 -21.07 20.59
CA LEU A 159 52.20 -20.81 19.33
C LEU A 159 53.14 -20.15 18.32
N LEU A 160 53.05 -20.58 17.07
CA LEU A 160 53.53 -19.83 15.91
C LEU A 160 52.37 -19.04 15.32
N GLY A 161 52.47 -17.71 15.38
CA GLY A 161 51.60 -16.79 14.68
C GLY A 161 52.17 -16.42 13.33
N VAL A 162 51.34 -16.51 12.28
CA VAL A 162 51.66 -16.07 10.92
C VAL A 162 50.59 -15.11 10.46
N SER A 163 50.99 -13.89 10.12
CA SER A 163 50.14 -12.90 9.45
C SER A 163 50.36 -13.03 7.95
N ALA A 164 49.33 -13.39 7.19
CA ALA A 164 49.42 -13.58 5.75
C ALA A 164 48.50 -12.58 5.01
N PRO A 165 48.92 -12.06 3.84
CA PRO A 165 48.09 -11.18 3.04
C PRO A 165 46.89 -11.92 2.44
N VAL A 166 45.71 -11.31 2.55
CA VAL A 166 44.44 -11.83 2.04
C VAL A 166 43.81 -10.84 1.07
N PRO A 167 44.39 -10.65 -0.13
CA PRO A 167 44.01 -9.58 -1.06
C PRO A 167 42.53 -9.61 -1.41
N VAL A 168 41.96 -10.81 -1.58
CA VAL A 168 40.55 -11.09 -1.93
C VAL A 168 39.53 -10.33 -1.07
N PHE A 169 39.85 -9.99 0.18
CA PHE A 169 38.94 -9.21 1.04
C PHE A 169 38.73 -7.78 0.53
N SER A 170 39.71 -7.22 -0.18
CA SER A 170 39.57 -5.90 -0.82
C SER A 170 38.54 -5.92 -1.98
N GLU A 171 38.45 -7.04 -2.69
CA GLU A 171 37.44 -7.30 -3.72
C GLU A 171 36.08 -7.60 -3.09
N LEU A 172 36.02 -8.35 -1.98
CA LEU A 172 34.78 -8.58 -1.22
C LEU A 172 34.16 -7.26 -0.73
N ASP A 173 34.95 -6.35 -0.18
CA ASP A 173 34.47 -5.01 0.22
C ASP A 173 33.91 -4.21 -0.97
N ARG A 174 34.52 -4.37 -2.15
CA ARG A 174 34.03 -3.70 -3.37
C ARG A 174 32.70 -4.30 -3.80
N LEU A 175 32.57 -5.63 -3.77
CA LEU A 175 31.32 -6.33 -4.05
C LEU A 175 30.23 -5.95 -3.06
N GLU A 176 30.57 -5.81 -1.77
CA GLU A 176 29.64 -5.36 -0.74
C GLU A 176 29.07 -3.97 -1.06
N ARG A 177 29.94 -3.01 -1.42
CA ARG A 177 29.49 -1.67 -1.83
C ARG A 177 28.60 -1.70 -3.06
N ILE A 178 28.98 -2.47 -4.10
CA ILE A 178 28.18 -2.60 -5.32
C ILE A 178 26.81 -3.20 -5.01
N TYR A 179 26.77 -4.24 -4.18
CA TYR A 179 25.54 -4.89 -3.74
C TYR A 179 24.61 -3.93 -2.99
N TRP A 180 25.15 -3.14 -2.05
CA TRP A 180 24.36 -2.13 -1.34
C TRP A 180 23.84 -1.03 -2.26
N ILE A 181 24.65 -0.53 -3.20
CA ILE A 181 24.21 0.44 -4.21
C ILE A 181 23.06 -0.14 -5.03
N TRP A 182 23.18 -1.39 -5.46
CA TRP A 182 22.16 -2.08 -6.22
C TRP A 182 20.84 -2.23 -5.44
N LEU A 183 20.91 -2.61 -4.16
CA LEU A 183 19.74 -2.73 -3.29
C LEU A 183 18.99 -1.40 -3.14
N VAL A 184 19.73 -0.30 -2.96
CA VAL A 184 19.14 1.05 -2.86
C VAL A 184 18.48 1.46 -4.18
N LEU A 185 19.11 1.20 -5.32
CA LEU A 185 18.55 1.49 -6.64
C LEU A 185 17.28 0.67 -6.92
N SER A 186 17.28 -0.62 -6.56
CA SER A 186 16.13 -1.51 -6.69
C SER A 186 14.94 -1.01 -5.85
N ALA A 187 15.18 -0.64 -4.59
CA ALA A 187 14.17 -0.08 -3.71
C ALA A 187 13.61 1.25 -4.24
N ALA A 188 14.46 2.14 -4.76
CA ALA A 188 14.03 3.39 -5.36
C ALA A 188 13.15 3.18 -6.61
N LEU A 189 13.50 2.21 -7.45
CA LEU A 189 12.70 1.82 -8.61
C LEU A 189 11.32 1.30 -8.20
N ALA A 190 11.26 0.42 -7.19
CA ALA A 190 10.01 -0.11 -6.65
C ALA A 190 9.08 1.01 -6.14
N LEU A 191 9.63 1.96 -5.38
CA LEU A 191 8.90 3.13 -4.90
C LEU A 191 8.41 4.02 -6.04
N GLY A 192 9.24 4.23 -7.07
CA GLY A 192 8.88 4.99 -8.26
C GLY A 192 7.70 4.36 -9.02
N ILE A 193 7.72 3.05 -9.22
CA ILE A 193 6.62 2.30 -9.85
C ILE A 193 5.34 2.42 -9.02
N ALA A 194 5.44 2.21 -7.70
CA ALA A 194 4.29 2.33 -6.80
C ALA A 194 3.69 3.75 -6.80
N TRP A 195 4.55 4.77 -6.79
CA TRP A 195 4.13 6.17 -6.85
C TRP A 195 3.43 6.51 -8.17
N LEU A 196 3.99 6.09 -9.31
CA LEU A 196 3.39 6.29 -10.63
C LEU A 196 2.03 5.61 -10.73
N TYR A 197 1.91 4.38 -10.22
CA TYR A 197 0.65 3.66 -10.18
C TYR A 197 -0.40 4.39 -9.34
N PHE A 198 -0.05 4.84 -8.14
CA PHE A 198 -0.95 5.58 -7.27
C PHE A 198 -1.38 6.93 -7.88
N ARG A 199 -0.45 7.60 -8.58
CA ARG A 199 -0.75 8.82 -9.35
C ARG A 199 -1.74 8.55 -10.49
N ALA A 200 -1.55 7.46 -11.23
CA ALA A 200 -2.45 7.07 -12.31
C ALA A 200 -3.87 6.76 -11.80
N LEU A 201 -3.98 6.03 -10.69
CA LEU A 201 -5.27 5.78 -10.05
C LEU A 201 -6.01 7.08 -9.67
N ARG A 202 -5.29 8.03 -9.05
CA ARG A 202 -5.88 9.34 -8.69
C ARG A 202 -6.35 10.14 -9.91
N MET A 203 -5.69 10.01 -11.06
CA MET A 203 -6.14 10.67 -12.28
C MET A 203 -7.43 10.04 -12.82
N ILE A 204 -7.51 8.71 -12.83
CA ILE A 204 -8.70 8.00 -13.32
C ILE A 204 -9.93 8.36 -12.47
N GLU A 205 -9.78 8.45 -11.16
CA GLU A 205 -10.90 8.79 -10.26
C GLU A 205 -11.43 10.21 -10.53
N ARG A 206 -10.53 11.19 -10.70
CA ARG A 206 -10.91 12.57 -11.02
C ARG A 206 -11.62 12.69 -12.37
N GLU A 207 -11.19 11.93 -13.37
CA GLU A 207 -11.85 11.90 -14.68
C GLU A 207 -13.24 11.27 -14.59
N ARG A 208 -13.43 10.25 -13.74
CA ARG A 208 -14.76 9.68 -13.47
C ARG A 208 -15.69 10.69 -12.80
N GLU A 209 -15.24 11.34 -11.73
CA GLU A 209 -16.02 12.37 -11.04
C GLU A 209 -16.45 13.50 -12.01
N ARG A 210 -15.53 13.98 -12.85
CA ARG A 210 -15.83 14.98 -13.88
C ARG A 210 -16.83 14.48 -14.92
N ALA A 211 -16.67 13.23 -15.37
CA ALA A 211 -17.59 12.63 -16.34
C ALA A 211 -19.00 12.46 -15.75
N GLU A 212 -19.11 12.06 -14.48
CA GLU A 212 -20.38 11.96 -13.76
C GLU A 212 -21.06 13.32 -13.59
N GLN A 213 -20.31 14.35 -13.19
CA GLN A 213 -20.81 15.72 -13.13
C GLN A 213 -21.29 16.20 -14.51
N GLY A 214 -20.50 15.95 -15.56
CA GLY A 214 -20.87 16.29 -16.93
C GLY A 214 -22.18 15.63 -17.37
N ARG A 215 -22.34 14.32 -17.10
CA ARG A 215 -23.60 13.59 -17.38
C ARG A 215 -24.79 14.17 -16.61
N ARG A 216 -24.60 14.53 -15.33
CA ARG A 216 -25.64 15.18 -14.52
C ARG A 216 -26.07 16.51 -15.13
N TYR A 217 -25.13 17.38 -15.48
CA TYR A 217 -25.44 18.65 -16.12
C TYR A 217 -26.14 18.47 -17.47
N GLU A 218 -25.71 17.49 -18.28
CA GLU A 218 -26.36 17.20 -19.55
C GLU A 218 -27.82 16.74 -19.35
N THR A 219 -28.07 15.96 -18.30
CA THR A 219 -29.41 15.50 -17.93
C THR A 219 -30.29 16.66 -17.47
N ILE A 220 -29.78 17.50 -16.57
CA ILE A 220 -30.45 18.73 -16.11
C ILE A 220 -30.78 19.64 -17.30
N SER A 221 -29.83 19.82 -18.21
CA SER A 221 -30.01 20.68 -19.39
C SER A 221 -31.10 20.14 -20.33
N ARG A 222 -31.19 18.82 -20.51
CA ARG A 222 -32.28 18.20 -21.29
C ARG A 222 -33.63 18.36 -20.59
N MET A 223 -33.68 18.16 -19.28
CA MET A 223 -34.92 18.29 -18.49
C MET A 223 -35.40 19.74 -18.40
N ALA A 224 -34.52 20.73 -18.37
CA ALA A 224 -34.89 22.15 -18.32
C ALA A 224 -35.78 22.56 -19.51
N ALA A 225 -35.53 22.03 -20.71
CA ALA A 225 -36.39 22.27 -21.87
C ALA A 225 -37.79 21.65 -21.68
N THR A 226 -37.86 20.42 -21.17
CA THR A 226 -39.14 19.76 -20.85
C THR A 226 -39.91 20.50 -19.77
N VAL A 227 -39.25 20.93 -18.69
CA VAL A 227 -39.84 21.71 -17.60
C VAL A 227 -40.36 23.06 -18.10
N ALA A 228 -39.61 23.75 -18.96
CA ALA A 228 -40.09 24.99 -19.58
C ALA A 228 -41.36 24.76 -20.42
N HIS A 229 -41.44 23.63 -21.13
CA HIS A 229 -42.65 23.22 -21.85
C HIS A 229 -43.81 22.90 -20.89
N GLU A 230 -43.55 22.18 -19.81
CA GLU A 230 -44.55 21.81 -18.79
C GLU A 230 -45.02 22.97 -17.92
N ILE A 231 -44.24 24.04 -17.77
CA ILE A 231 -44.66 25.31 -17.14
C ILE A 231 -45.51 26.14 -18.11
N ARG A 232 -45.18 26.13 -19.40
CA ARG A 232 -45.93 26.89 -20.41
C ARG A 232 -47.38 26.39 -20.55
N ASN A 233 -47.61 25.09 -20.39
CA ASN A 233 -48.95 24.49 -20.44
C ASN A 233 -49.93 25.08 -19.39
N PRO A 234 -49.66 25.00 -18.07
CA PRO A 234 -50.49 25.59 -17.03
C PRO A 234 -50.68 27.09 -17.19
N LEU A 235 -49.62 27.83 -17.55
CA LEU A 235 -49.73 29.26 -17.83
C LEU A 235 -50.69 29.58 -18.98
N ASN A 236 -50.67 28.77 -20.04
CA ASN A 236 -51.59 28.92 -21.17
C ASN A 236 -53.04 28.64 -20.76
N ILE A 237 -53.26 27.60 -19.94
CA ILE A 237 -54.59 27.26 -19.41
C ILE A 237 -55.11 28.39 -18.52
N ILE A 238 -54.31 28.86 -17.57
CA ILE A 238 -54.62 30.02 -16.70
C ILE A 238 -54.99 31.25 -17.55
N SER A 239 -54.19 31.56 -18.57
CA SER A 239 -54.44 32.70 -19.46
C SER A 239 -55.74 32.55 -20.25
N ALA A 240 -56.03 31.36 -20.78
CA ALA A 240 -57.25 31.07 -21.52
C ALA A 240 -58.50 31.16 -20.61
N THR A 241 -58.43 30.61 -19.40
CA THR A 241 -59.52 30.67 -18.40
C THR A 241 -59.84 32.12 -18.03
N ILE A 242 -58.82 32.95 -17.79
CA ILE A 242 -58.99 34.39 -17.52
C ILE A 242 -59.62 35.11 -18.72
N GLU A 243 -59.17 34.83 -19.95
CA GLU A 243 -59.71 35.49 -21.15
C GLU A 243 -61.17 35.10 -21.44
N LEU A 244 -61.51 33.81 -21.28
CA LEU A 244 -62.88 33.31 -21.41
C LEU A 244 -63.81 33.96 -20.38
N ARG A 245 -63.36 34.09 -19.13
CA ARG A 245 -64.14 34.77 -18.08
C ARG A 245 -64.33 36.25 -18.39
N ARG A 246 -63.26 36.95 -18.81
CA ARG A 246 -63.34 38.38 -19.21
C ARG A 246 -64.31 38.61 -20.37
N LYS A 247 -64.40 37.68 -21.33
CA LYS A 247 -65.39 37.73 -22.43
C LYS A 247 -66.82 37.49 -21.95
N ARG A 248 -67.05 36.61 -20.97
CA ARG A 248 -68.38 36.39 -20.36
C ARG A 248 -68.85 37.58 -19.54
N MET A 249 -67.99 38.16 -18.70
CA MET A 249 -68.34 39.36 -17.90
C MET A 249 -68.72 40.57 -18.77
N LYS A 250 -68.07 40.74 -19.94
CA LYS A 250 -68.42 41.79 -20.91
C LYS A 250 -69.78 41.59 -21.61
N ARG A 251 -70.36 40.38 -21.57
CA ARG A 251 -71.62 40.05 -22.26
C ARG A 251 -72.88 40.23 -21.38
N GLY A 252 -72.73 40.57 -20.10
CA GLY A 252 -73.85 40.85 -19.18
C GLY A 252 -74.68 39.61 -18.85
N GLY A 253 -74.39 38.94 -17.73
CA GLY A 253 -75.13 37.76 -17.26
C GLY A 253 -75.61 37.92 -15.81
N ASP A 254 -76.67 37.19 -15.46
CA ASP A 254 -77.41 37.28 -14.18
C ASP A 254 -76.55 37.08 -12.91
N ALA A 255 -76.83 37.88 -11.88
CA ALA A 255 -76.00 38.02 -10.68
C ALA A 255 -75.97 36.80 -9.75
N GLU A 256 -77.00 35.95 -9.74
CA GLU A 256 -77.13 34.81 -8.81
C GLU A 256 -76.33 33.57 -9.28
N ASN A 257 -76.24 33.34 -10.61
CA ASN A 257 -75.46 32.25 -11.20
C ASN A 257 -73.95 32.57 -11.29
N SER A 258 -73.59 33.83 -11.01
CA SER A 258 -72.23 34.35 -11.18
C SER A 258 -71.26 33.89 -10.08
N ARG A 259 -71.75 33.61 -8.86
CA ARG A 259 -70.91 33.30 -7.68
C ARG A 259 -70.36 31.88 -7.69
N ARG A 260 -71.19 30.88 -8.06
CA ARG A 260 -70.75 29.48 -8.23
C ARG A 260 -69.77 29.33 -9.37
N GLU A 261 -70.02 29.97 -10.51
CA GLU A 261 -69.07 29.99 -11.63
C GLU A 261 -67.75 30.70 -11.28
N GLU A 262 -67.78 31.69 -10.37
CA GLU A 262 -66.56 32.34 -9.87
C GLU A 262 -65.75 31.42 -8.95
N GLU A 263 -66.41 30.69 -8.06
CA GLU A 263 -65.75 29.69 -7.21
C GLU A 263 -65.13 28.56 -8.05
N GLU A 264 -65.80 28.11 -9.12
CA GLU A 264 -65.29 27.07 -10.02
C GLU A 264 -64.07 27.55 -10.81
N VAL A 265 -64.11 28.77 -11.36
CA VAL A 265 -62.96 29.38 -12.04
C VAL A 265 -61.77 29.62 -11.10
N LEU A 266 -62.04 30.04 -9.86
CA LEU A 266 -60.99 30.21 -8.84
C LEU A 266 -60.40 28.87 -8.42
N ALA A 267 -61.21 27.81 -8.35
CA ALA A 267 -60.75 26.45 -8.08
C ALA A 267 -59.84 25.92 -9.21
N ASP A 268 -60.24 26.07 -10.47
CA ASP A 268 -59.44 25.67 -11.64
C ASP A 268 -58.09 26.41 -11.68
N LEU A 269 -58.10 27.72 -11.40
CA LEU A 269 -56.88 28.53 -11.32
C LEU A 269 -55.97 28.09 -10.16
N ALA A 270 -56.55 27.76 -9.01
CA ALA A 270 -55.80 27.30 -7.84
C ALA A 270 -55.16 25.92 -8.08
N GLU A 271 -55.87 25.00 -8.75
CA GLU A 271 -55.34 23.69 -9.13
C GLU A 271 -54.14 23.83 -10.08
N GLU A 272 -54.24 24.73 -11.07
CA GLU A 272 -53.17 24.89 -12.06
C GLU A 272 -51.95 25.63 -11.51
N VAL A 273 -52.13 26.53 -10.53
CA VAL A 273 -51.03 27.09 -9.73
C VAL A 273 -50.35 26.02 -8.89
N ALA A 274 -51.11 25.16 -8.20
CA ALA A 274 -50.56 24.06 -7.40
C ALA A 274 -49.76 23.07 -8.27
N ARG A 275 -50.22 22.82 -9.50
CA ARG A 275 -49.51 22.00 -10.49
C ARG A 275 -48.18 22.62 -10.91
N LEU A 276 -48.18 23.93 -11.18
CA LEU A 276 -46.97 24.69 -11.56
C LEU A 276 -45.95 24.71 -10.41
N GLU A 277 -46.41 24.87 -9.16
CA GLU A 277 -45.56 24.73 -7.97
C GLU A 277 -44.93 23.34 -7.85
N GLY A 278 -45.67 22.27 -8.18
CA GLY A 278 -45.16 20.91 -8.21
C GLY A 278 -44.02 20.73 -9.22
N VAL A 279 -44.23 21.16 -10.47
CA VAL A 279 -43.21 21.09 -11.55
C VAL A 279 -41.94 21.85 -11.19
N VAL A 280 -42.07 23.05 -10.61
CA VAL A 280 -40.91 23.85 -10.18
C VAL A 280 -40.17 23.19 -9.02
N ARG A 281 -40.90 22.59 -8.06
CA ARG A 281 -40.32 21.89 -6.91
C ARG A 281 -39.53 20.66 -7.36
N ASP A 282 -40.10 19.84 -8.24
CA ASP A 282 -39.46 18.64 -8.78
C ASP A 282 -38.17 18.98 -9.55
N PHE A 283 -38.19 20.08 -10.33
CA PHE A 283 -36.99 20.56 -11.01
C PHE A 283 -35.90 21.05 -10.04
N LEU A 284 -36.26 21.81 -9.00
CA LEU A 284 -35.31 22.30 -8.00
C LEU A 284 -34.68 21.16 -7.21
N ASP A 285 -35.45 20.12 -6.86
CA ASP A 285 -34.94 18.93 -6.18
C ASP A 285 -33.92 18.16 -7.02
N LEU A 286 -34.06 18.19 -8.35
CA LEU A 286 -33.15 17.54 -9.30
C LEU A 286 -31.81 18.29 -9.47
N THR A 287 -31.81 19.60 -9.24
CA THR A 287 -30.61 20.46 -9.34
C THR A 287 -29.80 20.56 -8.05
N ARG A 288 -30.35 20.08 -6.93
CA ARG A 288 -29.71 20.15 -5.62
C ARG A 288 -28.67 19.03 -5.48
N GLU A 289 -27.51 19.35 -4.90
CA GLU A 289 -26.55 18.32 -4.49
C GLU A 289 -27.22 17.41 -3.44
N MET A 290 -27.42 16.13 -3.80
CA MET A 290 -27.84 15.10 -2.85
C MET A 290 -26.69 14.81 -1.89
N GLN A 291 -26.72 15.41 -0.72
CA GLN A 291 -26.00 14.90 0.44
C GLN A 291 -26.85 13.78 1.06
N LEU A 292 -26.40 12.54 0.89
CA LEU A 292 -27.02 11.39 1.54
C LEU A 292 -26.50 11.31 2.97
N VAL A 293 -27.42 11.26 3.94
CA VAL A 293 -27.07 11.03 5.34
C VAL A 293 -27.42 9.59 5.66
N PHE A 294 -26.40 8.72 5.65
CA PHE A 294 -26.57 7.30 5.94
C PHE A 294 -26.68 7.05 7.44
N SER A 295 -27.67 6.27 7.84
CA SER A 295 -27.87 5.73 9.18
C SER A 295 -28.34 4.27 9.13
N GLN A 296 -28.28 3.56 10.25
CA GLN A 296 -29.02 2.29 10.40
C GLN A 296 -30.52 2.61 10.38
N VAL A 297 -31.26 2.01 9.45
CA VAL A 297 -32.68 2.23 9.23
C VAL A 297 -33.41 0.90 9.22
N ASP A 298 -34.46 0.78 10.03
CA ASP A 298 -35.42 -0.32 9.93
C ASP A 298 -36.40 -0.06 8.79
N VAL A 299 -36.26 -0.83 7.72
CA VAL A 299 -37.07 -0.69 6.50
C VAL A 299 -38.56 -0.89 6.78
N ASN A 300 -38.91 -1.81 7.68
CA ASN A 300 -40.30 -2.08 8.00
C ASN A 300 -40.96 -0.86 8.65
N SER A 301 -40.25 -0.22 9.58
CA SER A 301 -40.71 1.01 10.23
C SER A 301 -40.97 2.14 9.21
N VAL A 302 -40.07 2.33 8.23
CA VAL A 302 -40.27 3.34 7.17
C VAL A 302 -41.50 3.03 6.30
N VAL A 303 -41.68 1.76 5.89
CA VAL A 303 -42.83 1.35 5.07
C VAL A 303 -44.15 1.55 5.83
N GLU A 304 -44.19 1.21 7.12
CA GLU A 304 -45.35 1.42 7.98
C GLU A 304 -45.71 2.91 8.10
N GLU A 305 -44.71 3.78 8.27
CA GLU A 305 -44.90 5.22 8.35
C GLU A 305 -45.47 5.81 7.04
N VAL A 306 -44.92 5.41 5.89
CA VAL A 306 -45.41 5.84 4.57
C VAL A 306 -46.88 5.45 4.38
N VAL A 307 -47.24 4.19 4.68
CA VAL A 307 -48.62 3.71 4.53
C VAL A 307 -49.57 4.38 5.51
N ALA A 308 -49.14 4.65 6.74
CA ALA A 308 -49.93 5.42 7.70
C ALA A 308 -50.24 6.83 7.18
N GLY A 309 -49.24 7.51 6.59
CA GLY A 309 -49.41 8.81 5.95
C GLY A 309 -50.41 8.79 4.79
N LEU A 310 -50.30 7.80 3.90
CA LEU A 310 -51.22 7.63 2.77
C LEU A 310 -52.65 7.34 3.21
N ARG A 311 -52.84 6.47 4.22
CA ARG A 311 -54.16 6.19 4.81
C ARG A 311 -54.82 7.44 5.37
N LYS A 312 -54.04 8.35 5.98
CA LYS A 312 -54.54 9.63 6.46
C LYS A 312 -55.00 10.53 5.30
N ARG A 313 -54.24 10.61 4.21
CA ARG A 313 -54.61 11.41 3.02
C ARG A 313 -55.86 10.88 2.31
N MET A 314 -56.04 9.55 2.25
CA MET A 314 -57.26 8.93 1.72
C MET A 314 -58.51 9.26 2.55
N LYS A 315 -58.39 9.33 3.89
CA LYS A 315 -59.52 9.69 4.78
C LYS A 315 -60.01 11.12 4.58
N ILE A 316 -59.11 12.04 4.21
CA ILE A 316 -59.41 13.47 4.03
C ILE A 316 -59.80 13.77 2.57
N GLY A 317 -59.96 12.75 1.71
CA GLY A 317 -60.44 12.92 0.34
C GLY A 317 -59.40 13.43 -0.66
N HIS A 318 -58.11 13.45 -0.29
CA HIS A 318 -57.02 13.92 -1.16
C HIS A 318 -56.43 12.81 -2.05
N LEU A 319 -56.94 11.59 -1.98
CA LEU A 319 -56.58 10.45 -2.83
C LEU A 319 -57.81 9.55 -3.09
N PRO A 320 -57.84 8.80 -4.22
CA PRO A 320 -58.85 7.79 -4.48
C PRO A 320 -58.93 6.76 -3.36
N ARG A 321 -60.13 6.21 -3.08
CA ARG A 321 -60.28 5.14 -2.09
C ARG A 321 -59.71 3.83 -2.64
N CYS A 322 -58.54 3.44 -2.17
CA CYS A 322 -57.91 2.15 -2.47
C CYS A 322 -57.60 1.37 -1.17
N SER A 323 -57.56 0.03 -1.28
CA SER A 323 -57.19 -0.86 -0.18
C SER A 323 -55.68 -1.13 -0.19
N ILE A 324 -54.97 -0.74 0.86
CA ILE A 324 -53.53 -0.98 1.03
C ILE A 324 -53.33 -2.12 2.03
N GLU A 325 -52.84 -3.26 1.56
CA GLU A 325 -52.42 -4.41 2.36
C GLU A 325 -50.90 -4.46 2.51
N LEU A 326 -50.41 -4.66 3.74
CA LEU A 326 -48.99 -4.76 4.06
C LEU A 326 -48.63 -6.22 4.32
N ASN A 327 -47.63 -6.75 3.61
CA ASN A 327 -47.08 -8.09 3.85
C ASN A 327 -45.56 -7.97 4.09
N LEU A 328 -45.20 -7.63 5.33
CA LEU A 328 -43.81 -7.40 5.73
C LEU A 328 -43.23 -8.66 6.39
N LYS A 329 -42.03 -9.05 5.98
CA LYS A 329 -41.27 -10.11 6.68
C LYS A 329 -40.56 -9.50 7.88
N ARG A 330 -40.74 -10.11 9.06
CA ARG A 330 -40.09 -9.68 10.32
C ARG A 330 -38.56 -9.77 10.30
N GLU A 331 -37.99 -10.57 9.41
CA GLU A 331 -36.54 -10.83 9.31
C GLU A 331 -35.79 -9.86 8.38
N ALA A 332 -36.45 -8.80 7.89
CA ALA A 332 -35.85 -7.89 6.91
C ALA A 332 -34.58 -7.17 7.41
N GLY A 333 -34.40 -7.03 8.72
CA GLY A 333 -33.20 -6.47 9.35
C GLY A 333 -33.05 -4.94 9.17
N GLU A 334 -32.05 -4.37 9.84
CA GLU A 334 -31.65 -2.98 9.63
C GLU A 334 -30.78 -2.87 8.37
N MET A 335 -30.95 -1.79 7.61
CA MET A 335 -30.10 -1.46 6.47
C MET A 335 -29.42 -0.10 6.67
N GLU A 336 -28.23 0.04 6.11
CA GLU A 336 -27.58 1.35 6.02
C GLU A 336 -28.21 2.15 4.87
N GLY A 337 -28.85 3.27 5.20
CA GLY A 337 -29.58 4.08 4.22
C GLY A 337 -29.95 5.47 4.75
N ASP A 338 -30.39 6.35 3.84
CA ASP A 338 -30.97 7.65 4.20
C ASP A 338 -32.48 7.48 4.37
N GLU A 339 -32.95 7.52 5.62
CA GLU A 339 -34.34 7.30 6.00
C GLU A 339 -35.31 8.23 5.26
N ARG A 340 -34.96 9.52 5.13
CA ARG A 340 -35.81 10.51 4.47
C ARG A 340 -35.97 10.22 2.99
N ARG A 341 -34.88 9.78 2.34
CA ARG A 341 -34.91 9.42 0.91
C ARG A 341 -35.64 8.12 0.66
N LEU A 342 -35.50 7.13 1.54
CA LEU A 342 -36.28 5.89 1.50
C LEU A 342 -37.78 6.19 1.62
N PHE A 343 -38.17 7.02 2.59
CA PHE A 343 -39.56 7.47 2.74
C PHE A 343 -40.09 8.13 1.46
N GLN A 344 -39.32 9.06 0.87
CA GLN A 344 -39.71 9.77 -0.35
C GLN A 344 -39.84 8.82 -1.55
N MET A 345 -38.88 7.91 -1.74
CA MET A 345 -38.90 6.91 -2.80
C MET A 345 -40.13 6.00 -2.69
N LEU A 346 -40.36 5.43 -1.50
CA LEU A 346 -41.49 4.54 -1.23
C LEU A 346 -42.82 5.27 -1.40
N SER A 347 -42.92 6.52 -0.91
CA SER A 347 -44.13 7.32 -1.10
C SER A 347 -44.42 7.58 -2.58
N ASN A 348 -43.40 7.89 -3.39
CA ASN A 348 -43.58 8.13 -4.82
C ASN A 348 -43.99 6.85 -5.57
N LEU A 349 -43.41 5.70 -5.21
CA LEU A 349 -43.75 4.42 -5.82
C LEU A 349 -45.19 4.01 -5.53
N ILE A 350 -45.67 4.17 -4.29
CA ILE A 350 -47.05 3.77 -3.92
C ILE A 350 -48.10 4.74 -4.49
N ILE A 351 -47.76 6.01 -4.70
CA ILE A 351 -48.68 6.99 -5.30
C ILE A 351 -48.81 6.78 -6.81
N ASN A 352 -47.71 6.41 -7.49
CA ASN A 352 -47.67 6.31 -8.95
C ASN A 352 -47.83 4.89 -9.49
N GLY A 353 -47.69 3.85 -8.65
CA GLY A 353 -47.94 2.45 -8.98
C GLY A 353 -49.39 2.08 -8.74
#